data_AF-A0A8D8GPI1-F1
#
_entry.id   AF-A0A8D8GPI1-F1
#
_cell.length_a   1.000
_cell.length_b   1.000
_cell.length_c   1.000
_cell.angle_alpha   90.00
_cell.angle_beta   90.00
_cell.angle_gamma   90.00
#
_symmetry.space_group_name_H-M   'P 1'
#
loop_
_entity.id
_entity.type
_entity.pdbx_description
1 polymer ?
#
loop_
_entity_poly.entity_id
_entity_poly.type
_entity_poly.pdbx_seq_one_letter_code
_entity_poly.pdbx_strand_id
1 'polypeptide(L)'
;LIILIFAAYLGGACFGLTKIKEGLERRKLSKADSYSVKFFDLEDEYYREFPYRIQVIVTGELNYSDPNTQAQIEDLMQSLENTSYITTPLYSESWLRSFISYVDRNNDYLNLTLDSEESFIAALKEIWLFPANPFSLDVKFSA
;
A
#
# COMPACT_ATOMS: atom_id res chain seq x y z
N LEU A 1 33.82 46.13 -15.46
CA LEU A 1 32.97 46.18 -14.24
C LEU A 1 31.59 45.54 -14.47
N ILE A 2 30.80 46.02 -15.44
CA ILE A 2 29.43 45.52 -15.70
C ILE A 2 29.39 44.01 -16.02
N ILE A 3 30.29 43.53 -16.90
CA ILE A 3 30.36 42.10 -17.27
C ILE A 3 30.68 41.21 -16.07
N LEU A 4 31.56 41.66 -15.16
CA LEU A 4 31.91 40.91 -13.95
C LEU A 4 30.73 40.82 -12.98
N ILE A 5 29.94 41.89 -12.85
CA ILE A 5 28.73 41.91 -12.03
C ILE A 5 27.69 40.94 -12.59
N PHE A 6 27.48 40.94 -13.91
CA PHE A 6 26.57 40.00 -14.57
C PHE A 6 27.03 38.55 -14.43
N ALA A 7 28.32 38.28 -14.56
CA ALA A 7 28.87 36.93 -14.35
C ALA A 7 28.68 36.45 -12.90
N ALA A 8 28.89 37.32 -11.91
CA ALA A 8 28.63 37.01 -10.51
C ALA A 8 27.13 36.77 -10.24
N TYR A 9 26.25 37.56 -10.85
CA TYR A 9 24.81 37.38 -10.76
C TYR A 9 24.36 36.03 -11.36
N LEU A 10 24.87 35.69 -12.54
CA LEU A 10 24.60 34.40 -13.20
C LEU A 10 25.11 33.22 -12.36
N GLY A 11 26.31 33.33 -11.81
CA GLY A 11 26.86 32.31 -10.89
C GLY A 11 25.99 32.13 -9.64
N GLY A 12 25.53 33.24 -9.05
CA GLY A 12 24.61 33.22 -7.90
C GLY A 12 23.24 32.59 -8.25
N ALA A 13 22.70 32.89 -9.43
CA ALA A 13 21.46 32.30 -9.92
C ALA A 13 21.60 30.78 -10.15
N CYS A 14 22.69 30.35 -10.80
CA CYS A 14 22.98 28.92 -10.99
C CYS A 14 23.16 28.19 -9.64
N PHE A 15 23.82 28.81 -8.67
CA PHE A 15 23.91 28.26 -7.32
C PHE A 15 22.54 28.18 -6.65
N GLY A 16 21.70 29.21 -6.79
CA GLY A 16 20.33 29.23 -6.30
C GLY A 16 19.48 28.08 -6.85
N LEU A 17 19.61 27.76 -8.13
CA LEU A 17 18.91 26.62 -8.76
C LEU A 17 19.28 25.29 -8.09
N THR A 18 20.53 25.08 -7.68
CA THR A 18 20.95 23.85 -6.99
C THR A 18 20.42 23.72 -5.55
N LYS A 19 19.90 24.82 -4.98
CA LYS A 19 19.34 24.85 -3.62
C LYS A 19 17.81 24.81 -3.61
N ILE A 20 17.17 24.77 -4.77
CA ILE A 20 15.74 24.56 -4.86
C ILE A 20 15.43 23.15 -4.35
N LYS A 21 14.70 23.07 -3.24
CA LYS A 21 14.14 21.82 -2.75
C LYS A 21 12.83 21.56 -3.48
N GLU A 22 12.75 20.43 -4.15
CA GLU A 22 11.52 19.97 -4.78
C GLU A 22 10.56 19.48 -3.69
N GLY A 23 9.33 20.01 -3.68
CA GLY A 23 8.31 19.61 -2.72
C GLY A 23 7.27 20.70 -2.44
N LEU A 24 6.01 20.33 -2.55
CA LEU A 24 4.89 21.16 -2.13
C LEU A 24 4.63 20.94 -0.64
N GLU A 25 5.12 21.84 0.21
CA GLU A 25 4.71 21.86 1.62
C GLU A 25 3.20 22.11 1.68
N ARG A 26 2.39 21.12 2.11
CA ARG A 26 0.93 21.27 2.29
C ARG A 26 0.57 22.48 3.17
N ARG A 27 1.47 22.85 4.09
CA ARG A 27 1.39 24.08 4.90
C ARG A 27 1.26 25.36 4.06
N LYS A 28 1.96 25.45 2.92
CA LYS A 28 1.93 26.63 2.03
C LYS A 28 0.65 26.72 1.18
N LEU A 29 -0.20 25.70 1.21
CA LEU A 29 -1.54 25.72 0.60
C LEU A 29 -2.61 26.23 1.57
N SER A 30 -2.30 26.31 2.86
CA SER A 30 -3.23 26.76 3.89
C SER A 30 -3.01 28.24 4.21
N LYS A 31 -4.10 28.97 4.53
CA LYS A 31 -4.00 30.33 5.04
C LYS A 31 -3.21 30.31 6.37
N ALA A 32 -2.21 31.19 6.50
CA ALA A 32 -1.25 31.17 7.61
C ALA A 32 -1.91 31.22 9.02
N ASP A 33 -3.09 31.84 9.14
CA ASP A 33 -3.83 31.95 10.41
C ASP A 33 -4.91 30.87 10.60
N SER A 34 -4.93 29.83 9.76
CA SER A 34 -5.93 28.75 9.88
C SER A 34 -5.52 27.71 10.94
N TYR A 35 -6.52 27.13 11.61
CA TYR A 35 -6.34 25.94 12.45
C TYR A 35 -5.67 24.77 11.71
N SER A 36 -5.79 24.76 10.38
CA SER A 36 -5.18 23.76 9.49
C SER A 36 -3.65 23.74 9.60
N VAL A 37 -2.99 24.88 9.86
CA VAL A 37 -1.53 24.93 9.99
C VAL A 37 -1.07 24.11 11.21
N LYS A 38 -1.72 24.33 12.37
CA LYS A 38 -1.42 23.56 13.59
C LYS A 38 -1.75 22.07 13.43
N PHE A 39 -2.83 21.74 12.70
CA PHE A 39 -3.16 20.36 12.38
C PHE A 39 -2.05 19.69 11.56
N PHE A 40 -1.62 20.33 10.46
CA PHE A 40 -0.57 19.77 9.61
C PHE A 40 0.77 19.69 10.33
N ASP A 41 1.15 20.66 11.16
CA ASP A 41 2.41 20.61 11.92
C ASP A 41 2.41 19.44 12.92
N LEU A 42 1.29 19.21 13.63
CA LEU A 42 1.15 18.08 14.56
C LEU A 42 1.05 16.73 13.83
N GLU A 43 0.38 16.69 12.69
CA GLU A 43 0.35 15.51 11.81
C GLU A 43 1.76 15.15 11.32
N ASP A 44 2.54 16.17 10.93
CA ASP A 44 3.93 16.03 10.50
C ASP A 44 4.84 15.49 11.61
N GLU A 45 4.66 16.03 12.82
CA GLU A 45 5.51 15.73 13.97
C GLU A 45 5.23 14.34 14.54
N TYR A 46 3.96 13.96 14.65
CA TYR A 46 3.57 12.75 15.39
C TYR A 46 3.08 11.58 14.52
N TYR A 47 2.61 11.83 13.29
CA TYR A 47 1.94 10.79 12.47
C TYR A 47 2.67 10.47 11.16
N ARG A 48 3.93 10.91 11.02
CA ARG A 48 4.76 10.64 9.83
C ARG A 48 5.44 9.28 9.77
N GLU A 49 5.28 8.43 10.79
CA GLU A 49 5.90 7.11 10.79
C GLU A 49 5.29 6.21 9.70
N PHE A 50 3.97 6.27 9.49
CA PHE A 50 3.25 5.52 8.43
C PHE A 50 2.19 6.40 7.74
N PRO A 51 2.60 7.38 6.94
CA PRO A 51 1.67 8.41 6.44
C PRO A 51 0.73 7.90 5.35
N TYR A 52 1.06 6.78 4.70
CA TYR A 52 0.30 6.27 3.56
C TYR A 52 0.12 4.76 3.62
N ARG A 53 -1.12 4.30 3.42
CA ARG A 53 -1.45 2.90 3.20
C ARG A 53 -1.41 2.62 1.70
N ILE A 54 -0.52 1.72 1.28
CA ILE A 54 -0.41 1.28 -0.11
C ILE A 54 -1.37 0.11 -0.32
N GLN A 55 -2.15 0.15 -1.38
CA GLN A 55 -3.02 -0.94 -1.81
C GLN A 55 -2.50 -1.51 -3.12
N VAL A 56 -2.32 -2.83 -3.18
CA VAL A 56 -1.86 -3.54 -4.36
C VAL A 56 -3.06 -4.28 -4.95
N ILE A 57 -3.42 -3.94 -6.19
CA ILE A 57 -4.55 -4.54 -6.89
C ILE A 57 -4.00 -5.37 -8.04
N VAL A 58 -4.24 -6.69 -7.99
CA VAL A 58 -3.89 -7.60 -9.08
C VAL A 58 -5.07 -7.67 -10.03
N THR A 59 -4.85 -7.30 -11.28
CA THR A 59 -5.88 -7.33 -12.33
C THR A 59 -5.72 -8.57 -13.20
N GLY A 60 -6.83 -9.08 -13.72
CA GLY A 60 -6.87 -10.25 -14.60
C GLY A 60 -7.68 -11.42 -14.03
N GLU A 61 -8.00 -12.37 -14.91
CA GLU A 61 -8.60 -13.64 -14.53
C GLU A 61 -7.48 -14.58 -14.11
N LEU A 62 -7.29 -14.72 -12.80
CA LEU A 62 -6.31 -15.60 -12.21
C LEU A 62 -7.04 -16.69 -11.43
N ASN A 63 -6.58 -17.93 -11.60
CA ASN A 63 -7.06 -19.02 -10.79
C ASN A 63 -6.32 -19.01 -9.44
N TYR A 64 -6.96 -18.47 -8.41
CA TYR A 64 -6.43 -18.41 -7.04
C TYR A 64 -6.45 -19.76 -6.32
N SER A 65 -7.12 -20.79 -6.85
CA SER A 65 -7.06 -22.14 -6.29
C SER A 65 -5.77 -22.89 -6.69
N ASP A 66 -5.10 -22.46 -7.76
CA ASP A 66 -3.82 -23.06 -8.18
C ASP A 66 -2.70 -22.68 -7.20
N PRO A 67 -1.99 -23.66 -6.60
CA PRO A 67 -0.87 -23.40 -5.72
C PRO A 67 0.23 -22.55 -6.35
N ASN A 68 0.43 -22.64 -7.68
CA ASN A 68 1.44 -21.82 -8.36
C ASN A 68 1.04 -20.34 -8.39
N THR A 69 -0.24 -20.03 -8.59
CA THR A 69 -0.77 -18.67 -8.51
C THR A 69 -0.64 -18.11 -7.10
N GLN A 70 -0.96 -18.92 -6.08
CA GLN A 70 -0.83 -18.52 -4.68
C GLN A 70 0.62 -18.19 -4.32
N ALA A 71 1.57 -19.02 -4.74
CA ALA A 71 3.00 -18.81 -4.52
C ALA A 71 3.51 -17.54 -5.23
N GLN A 72 3.07 -17.27 -6.45
CA GLN A 72 3.45 -16.05 -7.18
C GLN A 72 2.94 -14.78 -6.51
N ILE A 73 1.71 -14.79 -5.98
CA ILE A 73 1.14 -13.65 -5.25
C ILE A 73 1.90 -13.42 -3.93
N GLU A 74 2.23 -14.51 -3.23
CA GLU A 74 2.99 -14.44 -1.99
C GLU A 74 4.41 -13.92 -2.22
N ASP A 75 5.10 -14.36 -3.28
CA ASP A 75 6.43 -13.85 -3.66
C ASP A 75 6.40 -12.35 -4.01
N LEU A 76 5.35 -11.90 -4.71
CA LEU A 76 5.13 -10.49 -4.99
C LEU A 76 4.96 -9.66 -3.71
N MET A 77 4.15 -10.16 -2.77
CA MET A 77 3.93 -9.49 -1.48
C MET A 77 5.20 -9.42 -0.65
N GLN A 78 5.94 -10.53 -0.55
CA GLN A 78 7.21 -10.57 0.18
C GLN A 78 8.27 -9.65 -0.45
N SER A 79 8.32 -9.59 -1.78
CA SER A 79 9.21 -8.68 -2.50
C SER A 79 8.91 -7.20 -2.19
N LEU A 80 7.63 -6.85 -2.06
CA LEU A 80 7.21 -5.50 -1.64
C LEU A 80 7.53 -5.23 -0.18
N GLU A 81 7.16 -6.15 0.71
CA GLU A 81 7.43 -6.07 2.16
C GLU A 81 8.93 -5.93 2.48
N ASN A 82 9.81 -6.49 1.64
CA ASN A 82 11.26 -6.41 1.81
C ASN A 82 11.88 -5.09 1.30
N THR A 83 11.09 -4.17 0.75
CA THR A 83 11.60 -2.86 0.31
C THR A 83 11.81 -1.92 1.49
N SER A 84 12.77 -0.99 1.38
CA SER A 84 13.03 0.02 2.43
C SER A 84 11.91 1.05 2.62
N TYR A 85 10.89 1.03 1.76
CA TYR A 85 9.77 1.96 1.77
C TYR A 85 8.53 1.39 2.47
N ILE A 86 8.50 0.08 2.69
CA ILE A 86 7.42 -0.61 3.38
C ILE A 86 7.92 -0.96 4.78
N THR A 87 7.01 -0.82 5.75
CA THR A 87 7.29 -1.15 7.15
C THR A 87 7.35 -2.67 7.35
N THR A 88 7.47 -3.11 8.59
CA THR A 88 7.47 -4.52 8.94
C THR A 88 6.29 -5.30 8.33
N PRO A 89 6.53 -6.54 7.86
CA PRO A 89 5.48 -7.45 7.39
C PRO A 89 4.30 -7.62 8.35
N LEU A 90 4.49 -7.35 9.64
CA LEU A 90 3.43 -7.41 10.66
C LEU A 90 2.23 -6.48 10.38
N TYR A 91 2.43 -5.41 9.61
CA TYR A 91 1.36 -4.46 9.24
C TYR A 91 0.84 -4.68 7.81
N SER A 92 1.33 -5.70 7.11
CA SER A 92 0.83 -6.08 5.79
C SER A 92 -0.44 -6.93 5.94
N GLU A 93 -1.45 -6.61 5.13
CA GLU A 93 -2.72 -7.35 5.09
C GLU A 93 -2.88 -7.98 3.70
N SER A 94 -3.17 -9.28 3.66
CA SER A 94 -3.44 -10.02 2.42
C SER A 94 -4.63 -10.94 2.66
N TRP A 95 -5.69 -10.77 1.85
CA TRP A 95 -6.89 -11.60 1.95
C TRP A 95 -6.57 -13.06 1.66
N LEU A 96 -5.69 -13.33 0.68
CA LEU A 96 -5.33 -14.68 0.27
C LEU A 96 -4.54 -15.40 1.37
N ARG A 97 -3.50 -14.74 1.91
CA ARG A 97 -2.71 -15.27 3.04
C ARG A 97 -3.60 -15.55 4.25
N SER A 98 -4.54 -14.65 4.53
CA SER A 98 -5.49 -14.77 5.66
C SER A 98 -6.51 -15.89 5.46
N PHE A 99 -7.04 -16.07 4.25
CA PHE A 99 -7.96 -17.14 3.90
C PHE A 99 -7.30 -18.52 3.98
N ILE A 100 -6.13 -18.70 3.36
CA ILE A 100 -5.39 -19.98 3.43
C ILE A 100 -5.04 -20.31 4.88
N SER A 101 -4.53 -19.34 5.65
CA SER A 101 -4.26 -19.53 7.08
C SER A 101 -5.51 -19.86 7.90
N TYR A 102 -6.69 -19.37 7.50
CA TYR A 102 -7.95 -19.72 8.14
C TYR A 102 -8.33 -21.17 7.82
N VAL A 103 -8.22 -21.60 6.57
CA VAL A 103 -8.52 -22.97 6.18
C VAL A 103 -7.57 -23.94 6.88
N ASP A 104 -6.26 -23.71 6.80
CA ASP A 104 -5.25 -24.58 7.43
C ASP A 104 -5.47 -24.78 8.93
N ARG A 105 -5.88 -23.72 9.64
CA ARG A 105 -6.14 -23.80 11.09
C ARG A 105 -7.45 -24.50 11.46
N ASN A 106 -8.42 -24.52 10.55
CA ASN A 106 -9.77 -25.01 10.83
C ASN A 106 -10.12 -26.28 10.03
N ASN A 107 -9.22 -26.78 9.18
CA ASN A 107 -9.52 -27.87 8.26
C ASN A 107 -9.89 -29.18 8.99
N ASP A 108 -9.33 -29.38 10.19
CA ASP A 108 -9.66 -30.50 11.07
C ASP A 108 -11.17 -30.57 11.42
N TYR A 109 -11.88 -29.43 11.36
CA TYR A 109 -13.31 -29.34 11.64
C TYR A 109 -14.15 -29.12 10.39
N LEU A 110 -13.60 -28.39 9.42
CA LEU A 110 -14.34 -27.97 8.22
C LEU A 110 -14.38 -29.07 7.14
N ASN A 111 -13.43 -30.02 7.13
CA ASN A 111 -13.29 -31.06 6.11
C ASN A 111 -13.37 -30.51 4.67
N LEU A 112 -12.67 -29.40 4.41
CA LEU A 112 -12.71 -28.73 3.11
C LEU A 112 -11.63 -29.30 2.20
N THR A 113 -12.03 -29.67 0.99
CA THR A 113 -11.13 -29.96 -0.13
C THR A 113 -11.08 -28.74 -1.03
N LEU A 114 -9.93 -28.06 -1.10
CA LEU A 114 -9.71 -26.88 -1.96
C LEU A 114 -9.12 -27.25 -3.33
N ASP A 115 -9.24 -28.52 -3.72
CA ASP A 115 -8.55 -29.08 -4.90
C ASP A 115 -9.11 -28.57 -6.24
N SER A 116 -10.31 -27.97 -6.22
CA SER A 116 -10.95 -27.38 -7.40
C SER A 116 -11.25 -25.90 -7.19
N GLU A 117 -11.25 -25.15 -8.29
CA GLU A 117 -11.59 -23.73 -8.30
C GLU A 117 -13.01 -23.49 -7.75
N GLU A 118 -13.97 -24.33 -8.13
CA GLU A 118 -15.35 -24.24 -7.62
C GLU A 118 -15.41 -24.42 -6.10
N SER A 119 -14.72 -25.45 -5.57
CA SER A 119 -14.66 -25.69 -4.13
C SER A 119 -13.97 -24.55 -3.36
N PHE A 120 -12.94 -23.97 -3.97
CA PHE A 120 -12.22 -22.84 -3.41
C PHE A 120 -13.10 -21.60 -3.32
N ILE A 121 -13.79 -21.26 -4.42
CA ILE A 121 -14.71 -20.12 -4.48
C ILE A 121 -15.87 -20.31 -3.50
N ALA A 122 -16.43 -21.52 -3.41
CA ALA A 122 -17.50 -21.84 -2.47
C ALA A 122 -17.04 -21.64 -1.02
N ALA A 123 -15.90 -22.21 -0.63
CA ALA A 123 -15.34 -22.06 0.70
C ALA A 123 -15.03 -20.60 1.03
N LEU A 124 -14.43 -19.86 0.09
CA LEU A 124 -14.12 -18.45 0.25
C LEU A 124 -15.39 -17.62 0.50
N LYS A 125 -16.42 -17.82 -0.34
CA LYS A 125 -17.65 -17.03 -0.30
C LYS A 125 -18.57 -17.38 0.86
N GLU A 126 -18.74 -18.66 1.15
CA GLU A 126 -19.75 -19.13 2.11
C GLU A 126 -19.24 -19.20 3.54
N ILE A 127 -17.93 -19.44 3.73
CA ILE A 127 -17.36 -19.73 5.05
C ILE A 127 -16.56 -18.53 5.58
N TRP A 128 -15.79 -17.86 4.72
CA TRP A 128 -14.83 -16.86 5.16
C TRP A 128 -15.24 -15.41 4.84
N LEU A 129 -15.77 -15.14 3.65
CA LEU A 129 -16.05 -13.79 3.16
C LEU A 129 -17.48 -13.32 3.51
N PHE A 130 -17.78 -13.24 4.82
CA PHE A 130 -19.05 -12.69 5.31
C PHE A 130 -19.11 -11.15 5.14
N PRO A 131 -20.31 -10.51 5.12
CA PRO A 131 -20.44 -9.08 4.82
C PRO A 131 -19.69 -8.11 5.74
N ALA A 132 -19.39 -8.51 6.98
CA ALA A 132 -18.62 -7.71 7.93
C ALA A 132 -17.11 -8.03 7.90
N ASN A 133 -16.66 -8.90 7.00
CA ASN A 133 -15.25 -9.21 6.82
C ASN A 133 -14.53 -7.98 6.22
N PRO A 134 -13.36 -7.58 6.76
CA PRO A 134 -12.60 -6.43 6.25
C PRO A 134 -12.21 -6.56 4.77
N PHE A 135 -12.10 -7.79 4.25
CA PHE A 135 -11.72 -8.08 2.87
C PHE A 135 -12.93 -8.20 1.92
N SER A 136 -14.15 -7.92 2.38
CA SER A 136 -15.38 -8.07 1.57
C SER A 136 -15.39 -7.21 0.30
N LEU A 137 -14.65 -6.10 0.30
CA LEU A 137 -14.50 -5.21 -0.86
C LEU A 137 -13.24 -5.50 -1.70
N ASP A 138 -12.38 -6.40 -1.24
CA ASP A 138 -11.08 -6.69 -1.87
C ASP A 138 -11.16 -7.86 -2.87
N VAL A 139 -12.24 -8.66 -2.81
CA VAL A 139 -12.46 -9.81 -3.67
C VAL A 139 -13.62 -9.55 -4.63
N LYS A 140 -13.34 -9.67 -5.94
CA LYS A 140 -14.36 -9.59 -6.99
C LYS A 140 -14.50 -10.95 -7.67
N PHE A 141 -15.67 -11.57 -7.51
CA PHE A 141 -16.02 -12.79 -8.23
C PHE A 141 -16.42 -12.47 -9.68
N SER A 142 -15.98 -13.29 -10.63
CA SER A 142 -16.52 -13.26 -12.00
C SER A 142 -18.01 -13.61 -11.98
N ALA A 143 -18.80 -12.89 -12.78
CA ALA A 143 -20.25 -13.07 -12.89
C ALA A 143 -20.62 -14.26 -13.77
#